data_AF-A0ABD1YKU7-F1
#
_entry.id   AF-A0ABD1YKU7-F1
#
_cell.length_a   1.000
_cell.length_b   1.000
_cell.length_c   1.000
_cell.angle_alpha   90.00
_cell.angle_beta   90.00
_cell.angle_gamma   90.00
#
_symmetry.space_group_name_H-M   'P 1'
#
loop_
_entity.id
_entity.type
_entity.pdbx_description
1 polymer ?
#
loop_
_entity_poly.entity_id
_entity_poly.type
_entity_poly.pdbx_seq_one_letter_code
_entity_poly.pdbx_strand_id
1 'polypeptide(L)'
;MSIIKCIPNYQILYSQSQLQSCCSRNPAVCHRIHGELKTKRNDHISSDLKSNAPVARVRAHLHVQSRTVSKVEFESSRSRVQQQLSCNWPPLSILANPLMSSLKVSRFAEEAGGTINSLVSSWNLKSRSLKSMQAYQHVGLDFCKLFYPNSTSAERLAAISNFVSVLFLIDDICFDDKSRSDFDFALASELGIDPSIWIDPSRTKSFAARLVNLCRSTHLPDDSVLIEKIWWDTVGFMERLSGSESYFRSLVYEKKDYLDASQDLQDHMDNFEPSLELGCDSRCATRGFRLENHLSTLVRSHAAGVTVRNVVFTDEVYLSNDQIRDPTIRRMFFLVERHASFVNEVLSFHKETEEMRPDANFVLMAYDGLSIQESMRRTMELANSDFHEFLEIKRKLPSLLSFPVNPSICRLVDSLEAEMAGNFFFHVLPGMDRYRTVDNPYSELRCGSRNSGSKILEAISRAEVRARQQELNAQEH
;
A
#
# COMPACT_ATOMS: atom_id res chain seq x y z
N MET A 1 46.64 -2.90 10.14
CA MET A 1 46.79 -1.43 10.05
C MET A 1 46.10 -0.98 8.77
N SER A 2 44.91 -0.39 8.93
CA SER A 2 44.08 0.11 7.83
C SER A 2 44.22 1.62 7.80
N ILE A 3 44.57 2.20 6.65
CA ILE A 3 44.31 3.62 6.39
C ILE A 3 43.57 3.73 5.06
N ILE A 4 42.39 4.32 5.21
CA ILE A 4 41.30 4.61 4.30
C ILE A 4 41.77 5.50 3.14
N LYS A 5 41.39 5.15 1.91
CA LYS A 5 41.44 6.07 0.76
C LYS A 5 40.20 6.97 0.81
N CYS A 6 40.43 8.28 0.86
CA CYS A 6 39.41 9.31 0.66
C CYS A 6 38.84 9.26 -0.77
N ILE A 7 37.54 9.53 -0.91
CA ILE A 7 36.82 9.82 -2.17
C ILE A 7 36.09 11.17 -1.97
N PRO A 8 35.97 12.05 -2.99
CA PRO A 8 35.75 13.49 -2.78
C PRO A 8 34.29 13.95 -2.66
N ASN A 9 34.13 15.15 -2.07
CA ASN A 9 32.91 15.90 -1.74
C ASN A 9 31.95 16.19 -2.92
N TYR A 10 30.64 16.27 -2.65
CA TYR A 10 29.59 16.81 -3.54
C TYR A 10 28.69 17.86 -2.82
N GLN A 11 28.10 18.78 -3.59
CA GLN A 11 27.16 19.83 -3.15
C GLN A 11 25.76 19.58 -3.75
N ILE A 12 24.69 19.65 -2.95
CA ILE A 12 23.28 19.56 -3.40
C ILE A 12 22.64 20.95 -3.59
N LEU A 13 21.74 21.06 -4.58
CA LEU A 13 20.87 22.20 -4.88
C LEU A 13 19.39 21.76 -4.98
N TYR A 14 18.47 22.61 -4.50
CA TYR A 14 17.02 22.37 -4.45
C TYR A 14 16.29 22.87 -5.71
N SER A 15 15.11 22.30 -6.01
CA SER A 15 14.17 22.88 -6.99
C SER A 15 13.39 24.08 -6.42
N GLN A 16 12.94 24.99 -7.28
CA GLN A 16 12.26 26.23 -6.88
C GLN A 16 10.92 26.00 -6.17
N SER A 17 10.16 24.96 -6.57
CA SER A 17 8.88 24.61 -5.95
C SER A 17 9.05 24.02 -4.54
N GLN A 18 10.11 23.22 -4.32
CA GLN A 18 10.43 22.65 -3.02
C GLN A 18 10.88 23.72 -2.02
N LEU A 19 11.69 24.69 -2.45
CA LEU A 19 12.09 25.82 -1.61
C LEU A 19 10.90 26.75 -1.28
N GLN A 20 10.03 27.01 -2.25
CA GLN A 20 8.84 27.86 -2.02
C GLN A 20 7.83 27.19 -1.07
N SER A 21 7.61 25.88 -1.20
CA SER A 21 6.79 25.10 -0.28
C SER A 21 7.34 25.13 1.16
N CYS A 22 8.64 24.85 1.35
CA CYS A 22 9.28 24.90 2.67
C CYS A 22 9.28 26.30 3.30
N CYS A 23 9.56 27.36 2.53
CA CYS A 23 9.60 28.73 3.05
C CYS A 23 8.20 29.25 3.45
N SER A 24 7.15 28.80 2.76
CA SER A 24 5.76 29.17 3.08
C SER A 24 5.21 28.46 4.33
N ARG A 25 5.73 27.26 4.64
CA ARG A 25 5.22 26.42 5.73
C ARG A 25 5.92 26.64 7.08
N ASN A 26 7.17 27.12 7.11
CA ASN A 26 7.88 27.34 8.38
C ASN A 26 8.93 28.48 8.35
N PRO A 27 8.52 29.75 8.57
CA PRO A 27 9.41 30.92 8.51
C PRO A 27 10.60 30.86 9.49
N ALA A 28 10.48 30.09 10.57
CA ALA A 28 11.52 29.94 11.60
C ALA A 28 12.73 29.13 11.10
N VAL A 29 12.54 28.21 10.15
CA VAL A 29 13.62 27.40 9.55
C VAL A 29 14.51 28.27 8.67
N CYS A 30 13.93 29.22 7.91
CA CYS A 30 14.68 30.19 7.12
C CYS A 30 15.56 31.11 7.98
N HIS A 31 15.06 31.55 9.14
CA HIS A 31 15.85 32.40 10.04
C HIS A 31 17.06 31.66 10.65
N ARG A 32 16.94 30.36 10.92
CA ARG A 32 18.02 29.55 11.50
C ARG A 32 19.12 29.23 10.47
N ILE A 33 18.74 28.88 9.24
CA ILE A 33 19.69 28.65 8.12
C ILE A 33 20.44 29.95 7.76
N HIS A 34 19.77 31.10 7.80
CA HIS A 34 20.42 32.40 7.60
C HIS A 34 21.34 32.83 8.76
N GLY A 35 21.06 32.39 9.99
CA GLY A 35 21.93 32.62 11.14
C GLY A 35 23.25 31.86 11.06
N GLU A 36 23.21 30.59 10.65
CA GLU A 36 24.38 29.70 10.58
C GLU A 36 25.30 29.99 9.38
N LEU A 37 24.75 30.51 8.28
CA LEU A 37 25.56 30.96 7.14
C LEU A 37 26.29 32.29 7.41
N LYS A 38 25.80 33.11 8.36
CA LYS A 38 26.50 34.33 8.80
C LYS A 38 27.65 34.03 9.76
N THR A 39 27.53 33.05 10.63
CA THR A 39 28.60 32.69 11.58
C THR A 39 29.76 31.99 10.91
N LYS A 40 29.55 31.16 9.88
CA LYS A 40 30.64 30.50 9.13
C LYS A 40 31.42 31.39 8.17
N ARG A 41 31.02 32.65 7.97
CA ARG A 41 31.66 33.57 7.00
C ARG A 41 32.58 34.63 7.65
N ASN A 42 32.68 34.67 8.98
CA ASN A 42 33.40 35.74 9.68
C ASN A 42 34.72 35.35 10.37
N ASP A 43 35.19 34.10 10.28
CA ASP A 43 36.44 33.70 10.97
C ASP A 43 37.73 33.94 10.18
N HIS A 44 37.67 34.53 8.98
CA HIS A 44 38.86 35.02 8.28
C HIS A 44 38.54 36.36 7.60
N ILE A 45 38.89 37.46 8.27
CA ILE A 45 39.54 38.66 7.71
C ILE A 45 39.93 39.56 8.91
N SER A 46 41.24 39.74 9.05
CA SER A 46 41.88 40.74 9.91
C SER A 46 41.89 42.11 9.22
N SER A 47 41.90 43.14 10.08
CA SER A 47 42.45 44.50 9.91
C SER A 47 41.75 45.54 9.03
N ASP A 48 41.52 46.68 9.70
CA ASP A 48 41.45 48.06 9.21
C ASP A 48 40.27 48.49 8.33
N LEU A 49 39.34 49.24 8.95
CA LEU A 49 39.03 50.63 8.58
C LEU A 49 38.03 51.25 9.57
N LYS A 50 38.46 52.35 10.22
CA LYS A 50 37.60 53.31 10.91
C LYS A 50 36.95 54.24 9.88
N SER A 51 35.63 54.43 9.91
CA SER A 51 34.95 55.75 9.87
C SER A 51 33.44 55.67 9.57
N ASN A 52 32.67 56.35 10.43
CA ASN A 52 31.41 57.11 10.25
C ASN A 52 30.47 56.87 9.04
N ALA A 53 29.25 56.37 9.36
CA ALA A 53 27.88 56.79 8.96
C ALA A 53 27.49 57.00 7.46
N PRO A 54 26.19 57.11 7.07
CA PRO A 54 24.94 56.63 7.68
C PRO A 54 24.11 55.70 6.76
N VAL A 55 23.05 55.15 7.34
CA VAL A 55 22.01 54.31 6.72
C VAL A 55 21.42 54.96 5.46
N ALA A 56 21.64 54.34 4.30
CA ALA A 56 20.89 54.59 3.07
C ALA A 56 20.33 53.26 2.54
N ARG A 57 19.00 53.22 2.39
CA ARG A 57 18.23 52.11 1.81
C ARG A 57 18.72 51.80 0.41
N VAL A 58 19.40 50.66 0.24
CA VAL A 58 19.61 50.03 -1.06
C VAL A 58 18.66 48.84 -1.16
N ARG A 59 17.60 48.99 -1.97
CA ARG A 59 16.82 47.86 -2.50
C ARG A 59 17.73 47.09 -3.45
N ALA A 60 18.41 46.07 -2.95
CA ALA A 60 19.10 45.10 -3.78
C ALA A 60 18.05 44.13 -4.37
N HIS A 61 17.84 44.21 -5.68
CA HIS A 61 17.32 43.09 -6.47
C HIS A 61 18.30 41.92 -6.33
N LEU A 62 18.00 40.97 -5.45
CA LEU A 62 18.67 39.68 -5.44
C LEU A 62 17.98 38.78 -6.45
N HIS A 63 18.61 38.66 -7.63
CA HIS A 63 18.40 37.51 -8.50
C HIS A 63 18.78 36.25 -7.71
N VAL A 64 17.77 35.56 -7.19
CA VAL A 64 17.91 34.16 -6.82
C VAL A 64 18.05 33.40 -8.13
N GLN A 65 19.29 33.01 -8.48
CA GLN A 65 19.50 31.97 -9.48
C GLN A 65 18.95 30.66 -8.89
N SER A 66 17.66 30.41 -9.14
CA SER A 66 17.06 29.09 -8.99
C SER A 66 17.72 28.18 -10.03
N ARG A 67 18.68 27.35 -9.61
CA ARG A 67 19.16 26.26 -10.46
C ARG A 67 18.03 25.26 -10.60
N THR A 68 17.44 25.23 -11.77
CA THR A 68 16.55 24.16 -12.23
C THR A 68 17.31 22.84 -12.07
N VAL A 69 16.78 21.90 -11.30
CA VAL A 69 17.27 20.51 -11.31
C VAL A 69 17.19 20.04 -12.75
N SER A 70 18.33 19.75 -13.35
CA SER A 70 18.33 19.29 -14.74
C SER A 70 17.80 17.87 -14.76
N LYS A 71 16.95 17.56 -15.74
CA LYS A 71 16.44 16.20 -16.02
C LYS A 71 17.52 15.11 -15.95
N VAL A 72 18.76 15.48 -16.28
CA VAL A 72 19.96 14.64 -16.28
C VAL A 72 20.34 14.11 -14.89
N GLU A 73 20.15 14.88 -13.81
CA GLU A 73 20.51 14.44 -12.45
C GLU A 73 19.48 13.45 -11.88
N PHE A 74 18.20 13.64 -12.18
CA PHE A 74 17.14 12.70 -11.86
C PHE A 74 17.31 11.37 -12.62
N GLU A 75 17.64 11.45 -13.91
CA GLU A 75 17.93 10.27 -14.74
C GLU A 75 19.18 9.50 -14.26
N SER A 76 20.17 10.17 -13.67
CA SER A 76 21.37 9.55 -13.08
C SER A 76 21.05 8.74 -11.82
N SER A 77 20.23 9.27 -10.91
CA SER A 77 19.78 8.53 -9.71
C SER A 77 18.87 7.35 -10.08
N ARG A 78 17.95 7.53 -11.02
CA ARG A 78 17.10 6.44 -11.55
C ARG A 78 17.94 5.35 -12.21
N SER A 79 18.94 5.72 -13.00
CA SER A 79 19.86 4.77 -13.63
C SER A 79 20.67 3.97 -12.60
N ARG A 80 21.08 4.57 -11.48
CA ARG A 80 21.78 3.84 -10.39
C ARG A 80 20.88 2.87 -9.65
N VAL A 81 19.64 3.27 -9.35
CA VAL A 81 18.63 2.36 -8.78
C VAL A 81 18.39 1.20 -9.75
N GLN A 82 18.11 1.48 -11.03
CA GLN A 82 17.96 0.45 -12.06
C GLN A 82 19.17 -0.46 -12.21
N GLN A 83 20.39 0.06 -12.07
CA GLN A 83 21.61 -0.75 -12.09
C GLN A 83 21.71 -1.65 -10.85
N GLN A 84 21.22 -1.21 -9.67
CA GLN A 84 21.08 -2.07 -8.48
C GLN A 84 19.92 -3.08 -8.59
N LEU A 85 18.84 -2.75 -9.32
CA LEU A 85 17.75 -3.68 -9.62
C LEU A 85 18.21 -4.86 -10.50
N SER A 86 19.37 -4.76 -11.17
CA SER A 86 19.96 -5.85 -11.97
C SER A 86 20.65 -6.96 -11.15
N CYS A 87 20.67 -6.85 -9.82
CA CYS A 87 21.23 -7.84 -8.91
C CYS A 87 20.44 -9.17 -8.85
N ASN A 88 20.99 -10.20 -8.21
CA ASN A 88 20.29 -11.47 -7.97
C ASN A 88 19.24 -11.31 -6.84
N TRP A 89 17.99 -11.03 -7.20
CA TRP A 89 16.88 -10.96 -6.25
C TRP A 89 16.62 -12.33 -5.60
N PRO A 90 16.17 -12.36 -4.32
CA PRO A 90 15.77 -13.61 -3.69
C PRO A 90 14.60 -14.24 -4.47
N PRO A 91 14.58 -15.57 -4.70
CA PRO A 91 13.53 -16.20 -5.49
C PRO A 91 12.18 -16.14 -4.75
N LEU A 92 11.10 -15.87 -5.48
CA LEU A 92 9.74 -15.82 -4.90
C LEU A 92 9.27 -17.15 -4.32
N SER A 93 9.94 -18.26 -4.66
CA SER A 93 9.69 -19.57 -4.05
C SER A 93 9.84 -19.56 -2.52
N ILE A 94 10.59 -18.61 -1.95
CA ILE A 94 10.71 -18.42 -0.50
C ILE A 94 9.35 -18.06 0.11
N LEU A 95 8.54 -17.24 -0.57
CA LEU A 95 7.17 -16.89 -0.15
C LEU A 95 6.15 -17.95 -0.59
N ALA A 96 6.35 -18.58 -1.75
CA ALA A 96 5.36 -19.47 -2.34
C ALA A 96 5.19 -20.79 -1.55
N ASN A 97 6.29 -21.41 -1.14
CA ASN A 97 6.29 -22.80 -0.64
C ASN A 97 5.27 -23.08 0.48
N PRO A 98 5.10 -22.22 1.50
CA PRO A 98 4.12 -22.45 2.56
C PRO A 98 2.67 -22.26 2.11
N LEU A 99 2.43 -21.48 1.05
CA LEU A 99 1.09 -21.03 0.64
C LEU A 99 0.46 -21.91 -0.46
N MET A 100 1.26 -22.74 -1.15
CA MET A 100 0.81 -23.52 -2.31
C MET A 100 -0.38 -24.44 -2.02
N SER A 101 -0.41 -25.08 -0.85
CA SER A 101 -1.52 -25.96 -0.44
C SER A 101 -2.81 -25.22 -0.09
N SER A 102 -2.73 -23.91 0.09
CA SER A 102 -3.81 -23.09 0.62
C SER A 102 -4.48 -22.23 -0.46
N LEU A 103 -3.98 -22.26 -1.71
CA LEU A 103 -4.62 -21.60 -2.84
C LEU A 103 -5.99 -22.22 -3.11
N LYS A 104 -7.01 -21.37 -3.08
CA LYS A 104 -8.36 -21.70 -3.51
C LYS A 104 -8.89 -20.56 -4.36
N VAL A 105 -9.80 -20.88 -5.27
CA VAL A 105 -10.51 -19.89 -6.10
C VAL A 105 -11.99 -20.00 -5.80
N SER A 106 -12.66 -18.86 -5.63
CA SER A 106 -14.10 -18.83 -5.39
C SER A 106 -14.85 -19.43 -6.57
N ARG A 107 -15.73 -20.40 -6.27
CA ARG A 107 -16.64 -21.00 -7.27
C ARG A 107 -17.65 -20.01 -7.84
N PHE A 108 -17.82 -18.86 -7.19
CA PHE A 108 -18.80 -17.84 -7.56
C PHE A 108 -18.22 -16.73 -8.45
N ALA A 109 -16.94 -16.83 -8.86
CA ALA A 109 -16.25 -15.76 -9.58
C ALA A 109 -16.93 -15.38 -10.90
N GLU A 110 -17.38 -16.35 -11.69
CA GLU A 110 -18.02 -16.11 -13.00
C GLU A 110 -19.38 -15.40 -12.83
N GLU A 111 -20.22 -15.91 -11.94
CA GLU A 111 -21.54 -15.34 -11.64
C GLU A 111 -21.44 -13.92 -11.03
N ALA A 112 -20.47 -13.72 -10.13
CA ALA A 112 -20.18 -12.41 -9.56
C ALA A 112 -19.78 -11.39 -10.63
N GLY A 113 -18.99 -11.80 -11.64
CA GLY A 113 -18.63 -10.96 -12.78
C GLY A 113 -19.83 -10.49 -13.59
N GLY A 114 -20.84 -11.34 -13.77
CA GLY A 114 -22.13 -10.96 -14.39
C GLY A 114 -22.84 -9.86 -13.60
N THR A 115 -22.93 -10.03 -12.28
CA THR A 115 -23.56 -9.04 -11.37
C THR A 115 -22.83 -7.70 -11.38
N ILE A 116 -21.50 -7.70 -11.31
CA ILE A 116 -20.68 -6.49 -11.36
C ILE A 116 -20.88 -5.73 -12.67
N ASN A 117 -20.88 -6.42 -13.81
CA ASN A 117 -21.09 -5.78 -15.11
C ASN A 117 -22.46 -5.11 -15.21
N SER A 118 -23.50 -5.73 -14.67
CA SER A 118 -24.83 -5.12 -14.59
C SER A 118 -24.83 -3.87 -13.72
N LEU A 119 -24.15 -3.91 -12.57
CA LEU A 119 -24.06 -2.78 -11.64
C LEU A 119 -23.34 -1.59 -12.28
N VAL A 120 -22.16 -1.81 -12.86
CA VAL A 120 -21.35 -0.75 -13.49
C VAL A 120 -22.10 -0.11 -14.66
N SER A 121 -22.83 -0.90 -15.43
CA SER A 121 -23.65 -0.40 -16.55
C SER A 121 -24.75 0.56 -16.08
N SER A 122 -25.22 0.44 -14.83
CA SER A 122 -26.24 1.32 -14.27
C SER A 122 -25.73 2.72 -13.89
N TRP A 123 -24.40 2.92 -13.81
CA TRP A 123 -23.80 4.20 -13.41
C TRP A 123 -23.77 5.24 -14.52
N ASN A 124 -24.18 4.88 -15.75
CA ASN A 124 -24.29 5.78 -16.90
C ASN A 124 -22.99 6.55 -17.23
N LEU A 125 -21.84 5.89 -17.04
CA LEU A 125 -20.53 6.45 -17.40
C LEU A 125 -20.37 6.55 -18.91
N LYS A 126 -19.66 7.58 -19.38
CA LYS A 126 -19.20 7.72 -20.76
C LYS A 126 -18.31 6.55 -21.14
N SER A 127 -18.29 6.21 -22.43
CA SER A 127 -17.60 5.02 -22.95
C SER A 127 -16.13 4.89 -22.53
N ARG A 128 -15.40 5.99 -22.39
CA ARG A 128 -14.00 5.97 -21.90
C ARG A 128 -13.94 5.63 -20.41
N SER A 129 -14.66 6.37 -19.56
CA SER A 129 -14.69 6.18 -18.11
C SER A 129 -15.29 4.83 -17.71
N LEU A 130 -16.26 4.35 -18.48
CA LEU A 130 -16.84 3.02 -18.33
C LEU A 130 -15.78 1.93 -18.50
N LYS A 131 -14.92 2.01 -19.53
CA LYS A 131 -13.83 1.06 -19.73
C LYS A 131 -12.82 1.09 -18.59
N SER A 132 -12.49 2.28 -18.07
CA SER A 132 -11.61 2.42 -16.90
C SER A 132 -12.22 1.72 -15.69
N MET A 133 -13.50 1.99 -15.43
CA MET A 133 -14.20 1.39 -14.30
C MET A 133 -14.29 -0.13 -14.44
N GLN A 134 -14.57 -0.64 -15.64
CA GLN A 134 -14.54 -2.08 -15.93
C GLN A 134 -13.16 -2.69 -15.65
N ALA A 135 -12.07 -1.98 -15.96
CA ALA A 135 -10.72 -2.45 -15.62
C ALA A 135 -10.52 -2.56 -14.10
N TYR A 136 -10.92 -1.55 -13.32
CA TYR A 136 -10.89 -1.62 -11.85
C TYR A 136 -11.73 -2.79 -11.32
N GLN A 137 -12.89 -3.03 -11.92
CA GLN A 137 -13.80 -4.10 -11.54
C GLN A 137 -13.26 -5.50 -11.84
N HIS A 138 -12.58 -5.65 -12.97
CA HIS A 138 -11.85 -6.87 -13.28
C HIS A 138 -10.76 -7.12 -12.24
N VAL A 139 -9.95 -6.11 -11.90
CA VAL A 139 -8.91 -6.23 -10.87
C VAL A 139 -9.50 -6.57 -9.51
N GLY A 140 -10.61 -5.93 -9.10
CA GLY A 140 -11.25 -6.22 -7.81
C GLY A 140 -11.88 -7.61 -7.75
N LEU A 141 -12.48 -8.11 -8.83
CA LEU A 141 -12.98 -9.48 -8.90
C LEU A 141 -11.85 -10.52 -8.87
N ASP A 142 -10.78 -10.24 -9.61
CA ASP A 142 -9.58 -11.07 -9.67
C ASP A 142 -8.88 -11.16 -8.32
N PHE A 143 -8.86 -10.06 -7.56
CA PHE A 143 -8.48 -10.03 -6.16
C PHE A 143 -9.43 -10.88 -5.31
N CYS A 144 -10.73 -10.57 -5.32
CA CYS A 144 -11.69 -11.15 -4.40
C CYS A 144 -11.90 -12.65 -4.60
N LYS A 145 -11.79 -13.17 -5.83
CA LYS A 145 -11.93 -14.62 -6.08
C LYS A 145 -10.81 -15.44 -5.43
N LEU A 146 -9.64 -14.84 -5.17
CA LEU A 146 -8.51 -15.48 -4.52
C LEU A 146 -8.52 -15.27 -3.00
N PHE A 147 -8.94 -14.09 -2.56
CA PHE A 147 -9.01 -13.73 -1.14
C PHE A 147 -10.22 -14.33 -0.42
N TYR A 148 -11.35 -14.49 -1.12
CA TYR A 148 -12.61 -14.96 -0.55
C TYR A 148 -13.12 -16.24 -1.24
N PRO A 149 -12.32 -17.31 -1.30
CA PRO A 149 -12.68 -18.52 -2.03
C PRO A 149 -13.85 -19.28 -1.39
N ASN A 150 -14.07 -19.06 -0.09
CA ASN A 150 -15.14 -19.66 0.70
C ASN A 150 -16.42 -18.79 0.74
N SER A 151 -16.48 -17.74 -0.09
CA SER A 151 -17.67 -16.89 -0.16
C SER A 151 -18.94 -17.73 -0.34
N THR A 152 -20.01 -17.37 0.35
CA THR A 152 -21.25 -18.15 0.42
C THR A 152 -22.20 -17.89 -0.74
N SER A 153 -22.04 -16.77 -1.47
CA SER A 153 -22.87 -16.44 -2.64
C SER A 153 -22.15 -15.54 -3.64
N ALA A 154 -22.64 -15.53 -4.88
CA ALA A 154 -22.13 -14.66 -5.94
C ALA A 154 -22.42 -13.17 -5.67
N GLU A 155 -23.54 -12.84 -5.04
CA GLU A 155 -23.90 -11.48 -4.67
C GLU A 155 -22.95 -10.91 -3.62
N ARG A 156 -22.57 -11.71 -2.62
CA ARG A 156 -21.57 -11.31 -1.62
C ARG A 156 -20.21 -11.08 -2.27
N LEU A 157 -19.77 -12.02 -3.12
CA LEU A 157 -18.51 -11.88 -3.84
C LEU A 157 -18.51 -10.64 -4.76
N ALA A 158 -19.61 -10.40 -5.47
CA ALA A 158 -19.79 -9.21 -6.32
C ALA A 158 -19.78 -7.92 -5.51
N ALA A 159 -20.48 -7.89 -4.38
CA ALA A 159 -20.53 -6.73 -3.49
C ALA A 159 -19.13 -6.37 -2.99
N ILE A 160 -18.34 -7.36 -2.53
CA ILE A 160 -16.99 -7.10 -2.04
C ILE A 160 -16.01 -6.76 -3.16
N SER A 161 -16.14 -7.38 -4.32
CA SER A 161 -15.33 -7.07 -5.50
C SER A 161 -15.53 -5.64 -5.95
N ASN A 162 -16.79 -5.19 -5.99
CA ASN A 162 -17.12 -3.82 -6.30
C ASN A 162 -16.58 -2.84 -5.25
N PHE A 163 -16.69 -3.18 -3.96
CA PHE A 163 -16.10 -2.40 -2.89
C PHE A 163 -14.58 -2.25 -3.03
N VAL A 164 -13.84 -3.35 -3.21
CA VAL A 164 -12.39 -3.35 -3.39
C VAL A 164 -11.99 -2.56 -4.65
N SER A 165 -12.75 -2.67 -5.73
CA SER A 165 -12.50 -1.92 -6.97
C SER A 165 -12.62 -0.42 -6.77
N VAL A 166 -13.66 0.02 -6.06
CA VAL A 166 -13.85 1.44 -5.71
C VAL A 166 -12.77 1.90 -4.73
N LEU A 167 -12.32 1.03 -3.81
CA LEU A 167 -11.23 1.33 -2.90
C LEU A 167 -9.91 1.55 -3.65
N PHE A 168 -9.54 0.66 -4.59
CA PHE A 168 -8.36 0.85 -5.44
C PHE A 168 -8.46 2.12 -6.28
N LEU A 169 -9.64 2.44 -6.81
CA LEU A 169 -9.85 3.69 -7.53
C LEU A 169 -9.64 4.91 -6.64
N ILE A 170 -10.16 4.89 -5.41
CA ILE A 170 -9.96 5.97 -4.44
C ILE A 170 -8.48 6.06 -4.05
N ASP A 171 -7.80 4.94 -3.83
CA ASP A 171 -6.38 4.88 -3.49
C ASP A 171 -5.51 5.46 -4.60
N ASP A 172 -5.68 4.93 -5.82
CA ASP A 172 -5.01 5.42 -7.02
C ASP A 172 -5.34 6.90 -7.28
N ILE A 173 -6.57 7.36 -6.99
CA ILE A 173 -6.95 8.76 -7.17
C ILE A 173 -6.39 9.65 -6.05
N CYS A 174 -6.47 9.28 -4.78
CA CYS A 174 -6.22 10.19 -3.66
C CYS A 174 -4.79 10.12 -3.14
N PHE A 175 -4.15 8.95 -3.23
CA PHE A 175 -2.89 8.64 -2.58
C PHE A 175 -1.80 8.24 -3.60
N ASP A 176 -2.19 7.60 -4.73
CA ASP A 176 -1.50 7.48 -6.05
C ASP A 176 -0.49 8.60 -6.42
N ASP A 177 0.76 8.35 -6.85
CA ASP A 177 1.68 9.41 -7.34
C ASP A 177 1.05 10.27 -8.47
N LYS A 178 1.49 11.54 -8.53
CA LYS A 178 0.96 12.65 -9.34
C LYS A 178 1.50 12.66 -10.77
N SER A 179 2.35 11.70 -11.16
CA SER A 179 2.86 11.51 -12.53
C SER A 179 1.78 10.91 -13.45
N ARG A 180 0.58 11.50 -13.41
CA ARG A 180 -0.62 10.88 -13.97
C ARG A 180 -0.85 11.24 -15.41
N SER A 181 -1.33 10.25 -16.13
CA SER A 181 -1.80 10.39 -17.49
C SER A 181 -3.08 11.24 -17.52
N ASP A 182 -3.36 11.93 -18.64
CA ASP A 182 -4.62 12.65 -18.88
C ASP A 182 -5.90 11.79 -18.66
N PHE A 183 -5.73 10.47 -18.55
CA PHE A 183 -6.77 9.49 -18.33
C PHE A 183 -7.39 9.56 -16.93
N ASP A 184 -6.59 9.72 -15.88
CA ASP A 184 -7.10 9.70 -14.49
C ASP A 184 -7.88 10.98 -14.18
N PHE A 185 -7.48 12.10 -14.79
CA PHE A 185 -8.19 13.37 -14.71
C PHE A 185 -9.61 13.30 -15.29
N ALA A 186 -9.76 12.66 -16.47
CA ALA A 186 -11.06 12.55 -17.13
C ALA A 186 -12.04 11.69 -16.31
N LEU A 187 -11.55 10.56 -15.78
CA LEU A 187 -12.35 9.68 -14.93
C LEU A 187 -12.74 10.36 -13.62
N ALA A 188 -11.77 10.94 -12.90
CA ALA A 188 -12.02 11.64 -11.64
C ALA A 188 -13.05 12.78 -11.81
N SER A 189 -12.91 13.57 -12.87
CA SER A 189 -13.84 14.67 -13.17
C SER A 189 -15.27 14.16 -13.42
N GLU A 190 -15.43 13.05 -14.16
CA GLU A 190 -16.74 12.47 -14.43
C GLU A 190 -17.37 11.85 -13.18
N LEU A 191 -16.54 11.30 -12.30
CA LEU A 191 -16.95 10.82 -10.98
C LEU A 191 -17.30 11.95 -10.00
N GLY A 192 -17.04 13.20 -10.40
CA GLY A 192 -17.26 14.40 -9.58
C GLY A 192 -16.23 14.56 -8.47
N ILE A 193 -15.06 13.94 -8.60
CA ILE A 193 -13.93 14.14 -7.70
C ILE A 193 -13.23 15.44 -8.11
N ASP A 194 -13.08 16.35 -7.14
CA ASP A 194 -12.42 17.63 -7.35
C ASP A 194 -10.91 17.44 -7.59
N PRO A 195 -10.37 17.83 -8.76
CA PRO A 195 -8.94 17.72 -9.08
C PRO A 195 -7.98 18.34 -8.04
N SER A 196 -8.44 19.29 -7.26
CA SER A 196 -7.60 19.93 -6.26
C SER A 196 -7.20 19.02 -5.10
N ILE A 197 -7.82 17.84 -4.94
CA ILE A 197 -7.37 16.81 -3.97
C ILE A 197 -5.91 16.39 -4.21
N TRP A 198 -5.42 16.46 -5.45
CA TRP A 198 -4.04 16.09 -5.78
C TRP A 198 -3.01 17.11 -5.29
N ILE A 199 -3.45 18.33 -5.02
CA ILE A 199 -2.58 19.47 -4.69
C ILE A 199 -2.72 19.80 -3.20
N ASP A 200 -3.91 19.61 -2.64
CA ASP A 200 -4.27 20.02 -1.29
C ASP A 200 -4.67 18.81 -0.42
N PRO A 201 -3.75 18.32 0.45
CA PRO A 201 -4.03 17.21 1.38
C PRO A 201 -5.27 17.43 2.25
N SER A 202 -5.62 18.69 2.57
CA SER A 202 -6.81 18.98 3.36
C SER A 202 -8.11 18.64 2.62
N ARG A 203 -8.11 18.71 1.29
CA ARG A 203 -9.25 18.30 0.46
C ARG A 203 -9.35 16.79 0.36
N THR A 204 -8.23 16.07 0.23
CA THR A 204 -8.21 14.60 0.32
C THR A 204 -8.79 14.13 1.65
N LYS A 205 -8.33 14.72 2.76
CA LYS A 205 -8.86 14.42 4.09
C LYS A 205 -10.37 14.70 4.20
N SER A 206 -10.83 15.82 3.64
CA SER A 206 -12.25 16.18 3.65
C SER A 206 -13.08 15.19 2.82
N PHE A 207 -12.59 14.78 1.66
CA PHE A 207 -13.24 13.79 0.79
C PHE A 207 -13.31 12.42 1.47
N ALA A 208 -12.19 11.92 2.02
CA ALA A 208 -12.16 10.68 2.78
C ALA A 208 -13.13 10.69 3.98
N ALA A 209 -13.17 11.80 4.74
CA ALA A 209 -14.12 11.96 5.84
C ALA A 209 -15.58 11.92 5.36
N ARG A 210 -15.89 12.50 4.20
CA ARG A 210 -17.23 12.40 3.59
C ARG A 210 -17.59 10.96 3.26
N LEU A 211 -16.69 10.17 2.65
CA LEU A 211 -16.93 8.76 2.35
C LEU A 211 -17.20 7.92 3.62
N VAL A 212 -16.46 8.18 4.70
CA VAL A 212 -16.71 7.53 6.01
C VAL A 212 -18.08 7.93 6.58
N ASN A 213 -18.44 9.22 6.48
CA ASN A 213 -19.74 9.70 6.97
C ASN A 213 -20.90 9.13 6.16
N LEU A 214 -20.73 8.91 4.85
CA LEU A 214 -21.71 8.20 4.03
C LEU A 214 -21.92 6.78 4.53
N CYS A 215 -20.88 6.06 4.98
CA CYS A 215 -21.10 4.74 5.58
C CYS A 215 -21.95 4.76 6.87
N ARG A 216 -22.15 5.91 7.50
CA ARG A 216 -22.94 6.06 8.75
C ARG A 216 -24.30 6.70 8.54
N SER A 217 -24.53 7.28 7.37
CA SER A 217 -25.74 8.03 7.09
C SER A 217 -26.88 7.05 6.78
N THR A 218 -28.12 7.49 6.96
CA THR A 218 -29.33 6.74 6.55
C THR A 218 -29.92 7.25 5.23
N HIS A 219 -29.39 8.36 4.73
CA HIS A 219 -29.77 8.99 3.48
C HIS A 219 -28.51 9.49 2.77
N LEU A 220 -28.55 9.46 1.45
CA LEU A 220 -27.55 10.08 0.59
C LEU A 220 -27.86 11.58 0.48
N PRO A 221 -26.88 12.49 0.69
CA PRO A 221 -27.06 13.92 0.46
C PRO A 221 -27.48 14.24 -0.99
N ASP A 222 -28.35 15.24 -1.16
CA ASP A 222 -28.85 15.66 -2.48
C ASP A 222 -27.73 16.18 -3.40
N ASP A 223 -26.67 16.74 -2.82
CA ASP A 223 -25.49 17.28 -3.51
C ASP A 223 -24.37 16.25 -3.71
N SER A 224 -24.63 14.96 -3.44
CA SER A 224 -23.62 13.92 -3.62
C SER A 224 -23.21 13.75 -5.08
N VAL A 225 -21.89 13.67 -5.26
CA VAL A 225 -21.26 13.39 -6.56
C VAL A 225 -21.35 11.91 -6.92
N LEU A 226 -20.99 11.55 -8.15
CA LEU A 226 -21.18 10.18 -8.64
C LEU A 226 -20.36 9.14 -7.84
N ILE A 227 -19.11 9.43 -7.47
CA ILE A 227 -18.32 8.48 -6.65
C ILE A 227 -18.95 8.25 -5.27
N GLU A 228 -19.59 9.25 -4.69
CA GLU A 228 -20.27 9.14 -3.40
C GLU A 228 -21.53 8.28 -3.51
N LYS A 229 -22.26 8.40 -4.62
CA LYS A 229 -23.41 7.53 -4.95
C LYS A 229 -22.97 6.08 -5.11
N ILE A 230 -21.91 5.86 -5.89
CA ILE A 230 -21.33 4.54 -6.11
C ILE A 230 -20.89 3.93 -4.77
N TRP A 231 -20.16 4.69 -3.95
CA TRP A 231 -19.71 4.26 -2.64
C TRP A 231 -20.89 3.91 -1.72
N TRP A 232 -21.88 4.80 -1.62
CA TRP A 232 -23.10 4.61 -0.85
C TRP A 232 -23.88 3.36 -1.28
N ASP A 233 -24.11 3.17 -2.59
CA ASP A 233 -24.84 2.01 -3.12
C ASP A 233 -24.09 0.70 -2.84
N THR A 234 -22.77 0.71 -3.00
CA THR A 234 -21.89 -0.43 -2.73
C THR A 234 -21.97 -0.84 -1.27
N VAL A 235 -21.81 0.15 -0.39
CA VAL A 235 -21.80 -0.02 1.06
C VAL A 235 -23.19 -0.45 1.55
N GLY A 236 -24.26 0.17 1.06
CA GLY A 236 -25.63 -0.22 1.37
C GLY A 236 -26.00 -1.60 0.84
N PHE A 237 -25.43 -2.03 -0.30
CA PHE A 237 -25.61 -3.39 -0.80
C PHE A 237 -24.96 -4.42 0.13
N MET A 238 -23.74 -4.17 0.59
CA MET A 238 -23.08 -5.01 1.61
C MET A 238 -23.88 -5.05 2.92
N GLU A 239 -24.40 -3.90 3.37
CA GLU A 239 -25.23 -3.83 4.59
C GLU A 239 -26.47 -4.72 4.48
N ARG A 240 -27.23 -4.58 3.38
CA ARG A 240 -28.43 -5.39 3.11
C ARG A 240 -28.14 -6.88 3.07
N LEU A 241 -27.05 -7.29 2.43
CA LEU A 241 -26.64 -8.69 2.39
C LEU A 241 -26.18 -9.18 3.76
N SER A 242 -25.50 -8.34 4.54
CA SER A 242 -24.95 -8.77 5.83
C SER A 242 -26.01 -9.09 6.87
N GLY A 243 -27.13 -8.35 6.87
CA GLY A 243 -28.15 -8.42 7.92
C GLY A 243 -27.62 -8.13 9.33
N SER A 244 -26.40 -7.61 9.46
CA SER A 244 -25.66 -7.49 10.72
C SER A 244 -25.15 -6.06 10.93
N GLU A 245 -25.91 -5.29 11.71
CA GLU A 245 -25.57 -3.90 12.04
C GLU A 245 -24.22 -3.80 12.77
N SER A 246 -23.90 -4.77 13.65
CA SER A 246 -22.64 -4.77 14.40
C SER A 246 -21.43 -4.98 13.52
N TYR A 247 -21.50 -5.92 12.56
CA TYR A 247 -20.46 -6.12 11.56
C TYR A 247 -20.24 -4.86 10.75
N PHE A 248 -21.33 -4.27 10.25
CA PHE A 248 -21.25 -3.11 9.39
C PHE A 248 -20.65 -1.91 10.12
N ARG A 249 -21.07 -1.64 11.38
CA ARG A 249 -20.44 -0.62 12.23
C ARG A 249 -18.93 -0.86 12.38
N SER A 250 -18.50 -2.11 12.62
CA SER A 250 -17.07 -2.46 12.70
C SER A 250 -16.35 -2.14 11.39
N LEU A 251 -16.94 -2.51 10.25
CA LEU A 251 -16.38 -2.25 8.93
C LEU A 251 -16.21 -0.75 8.66
N VAL A 252 -17.13 0.11 9.14
CA VAL A 252 -16.99 1.56 9.05
C VAL A 252 -15.79 2.08 9.85
N TYR A 253 -15.51 1.51 11.02
CA TYR A 253 -14.34 1.90 11.81
C TYR A 253 -13.03 1.55 11.08
N GLU A 254 -12.94 0.34 10.52
CA GLU A 254 -11.75 -0.11 9.78
C GLU A 254 -11.52 0.74 8.52
N LYS A 255 -12.59 1.10 7.80
CA LYS A 255 -12.52 2.03 6.66
C LYS A 255 -11.99 3.40 7.06
N LYS A 256 -12.44 3.92 8.21
CA LYS A 256 -11.94 5.18 8.75
C LYS A 256 -10.46 5.05 9.10
N ASP A 257 -10.08 3.96 9.76
CA ASP A 257 -8.70 3.73 10.18
C ASP A 257 -7.73 3.67 9.00
N TYR A 258 -8.10 2.97 7.93
CA TYR A 258 -7.35 2.95 6.68
C TYR A 258 -7.20 4.34 6.08
N LEU A 259 -8.31 5.08 5.90
CA LEU A 259 -8.27 6.42 5.30
C LEU A 259 -7.47 7.43 6.14
N ASP A 260 -7.55 7.35 7.47
CA ASP A 260 -6.72 8.15 8.36
C ASP A 260 -5.24 7.76 8.21
N ALA A 261 -4.92 6.47 8.17
CA ALA A 261 -3.55 5.97 8.08
C ALA A 261 -2.89 6.27 6.72
N SER A 262 -3.63 6.18 5.62
CA SER A 262 -3.14 6.60 4.29
C SER A 262 -2.84 8.10 4.26
N GLN A 263 -3.66 8.90 4.94
CA GLN A 263 -3.37 10.34 5.09
C GLN A 263 -2.15 10.58 5.98
N ASP A 264 -2.03 9.89 7.11
CA ASP A 264 -0.85 9.99 7.97
C ASP A 264 0.41 9.62 7.18
N LEU A 265 0.38 8.56 6.39
CA LEU A 265 1.49 8.16 5.52
C LEU A 265 1.84 9.25 4.49
N GLN A 266 0.84 9.84 3.83
CA GLN A 266 1.05 10.93 2.88
C GLN A 266 1.65 12.17 3.55
N ASP A 267 1.15 12.56 4.73
CA ASP A 267 1.69 13.69 5.50
C ASP A 267 3.14 13.40 5.91
N HIS A 268 3.48 12.15 6.24
CA HIS A 268 4.85 11.76 6.50
C HIS A 268 5.71 11.81 5.24
N MET A 269 5.22 11.33 4.09
CA MET A 269 5.92 11.41 2.80
C MET A 269 6.25 12.85 2.40
N ASP A 270 5.28 13.76 2.52
CA ASP A 270 5.46 15.18 2.21
C ASP A 270 6.54 15.84 3.09
N ASN A 271 6.79 15.28 4.28
CA ASN A 271 7.80 15.74 5.23
C ASN A 271 9.06 14.86 5.28
N PHE A 272 9.08 13.74 4.54
CA PHE A 272 10.22 12.87 4.42
C PHE A 272 11.18 13.54 3.44
N GLU A 273 12.34 13.99 3.92
CA GLU A 273 13.44 14.39 3.06
C GLU A 273 14.28 13.12 2.80
N PRO A 274 14.10 12.42 1.67
CA PRO A 274 14.99 11.33 1.30
C PRO A 274 16.34 11.95 0.91
N SER A 275 17.19 12.26 1.89
CA SER A 275 18.59 12.52 1.62
C SER A 275 19.26 11.19 1.28
N LEU A 276 19.01 10.68 0.08
CA LEU A 276 19.65 9.49 -0.49
C LEU A 276 21.18 9.64 -0.62
N GLU A 277 21.74 10.82 -0.32
CA GLU A 277 23.19 11.08 -0.33
C GLU A 277 23.92 10.82 1.00
N LEU A 278 23.27 10.48 2.11
CA LEU A 278 23.97 10.34 3.38
C LEU A 278 24.25 8.88 3.74
N GLY A 279 25.46 8.43 3.41
CA GLY A 279 26.17 7.56 4.33
C GLY A 279 26.19 8.22 5.71
N CYS A 280 25.41 7.68 6.64
CA CYS A 280 25.54 7.85 8.08
C CYS A 280 25.86 9.28 8.57
N ASP A 281 24.91 10.21 8.57
CA ASP A 281 24.88 11.23 9.64
C ASP A 281 23.76 10.83 10.61
N SER A 282 24.17 10.36 11.79
CA SER A 282 23.38 9.78 12.88
C SER A 282 22.32 10.73 13.47
N ARG A 283 22.09 11.88 12.85
CA ARG A 283 21.15 12.93 13.28
C ARG A 283 19.83 12.94 12.52
N CYS A 284 19.67 12.19 11.42
CA CYS A 284 18.34 11.88 10.87
C CYS A 284 17.70 10.66 11.57
N ALA A 285 18.52 9.82 12.22
CA ALA A 285 18.08 8.68 13.03
C ALA A 285 17.29 9.06 14.30
N THR A 286 17.25 10.34 14.68
CA THR A 286 16.59 10.80 15.92
C THR A 286 15.11 11.14 15.78
N ARG A 287 14.50 11.04 14.59
CA ARG A 287 13.04 11.18 14.43
C ARG A 287 12.26 9.85 14.50
N GLY A 288 12.75 8.87 15.26
CA GLY A 288 11.91 7.81 15.82
C GLY A 288 11.26 6.84 14.83
N PHE A 289 11.64 6.83 13.55
CA PHE A 289 11.18 5.84 12.58
C PHE A 289 11.95 4.54 12.79
N ARG A 290 11.60 3.82 13.84
CA ARG A 290 11.97 2.41 13.96
C ARG A 290 11.03 1.59 13.08
N LEU A 291 11.52 0.45 12.60
CA LEU A 291 10.70 -0.52 11.87
C LEU A 291 9.36 -0.74 12.59
N GLU A 292 9.34 -0.86 13.92
CA GLU A 292 8.10 -1.05 14.69
C GLU A 292 7.02 0.03 14.47
N ASN A 293 7.43 1.30 14.35
CA ASN A 293 6.49 2.41 14.12
C ASN A 293 5.98 2.41 12.67
N HIS A 294 6.88 2.12 11.72
CA HIS A 294 6.51 1.94 10.31
C HIS A 294 5.53 0.80 10.15
N LEU A 295 5.77 -0.35 10.79
CA LEU A 295 4.89 -1.52 10.74
C LEU A 295 3.46 -1.20 11.19
N SER A 296 3.29 -0.39 12.24
CA SER A 296 1.96 -0.01 12.69
C SER A 296 1.21 0.86 11.67
N THR A 297 1.92 1.71 10.93
CA THR A 297 1.35 2.59 9.91
C THR A 297 1.05 1.80 8.64
N LEU A 298 2.03 1.01 8.20
CA LEU A 298 2.00 0.15 7.01
C LEU A 298 0.82 -0.82 7.01
N VAL A 299 0.59 -1.52 8.13
CA VAL A 299 -0.56 -2.43 8.26
C VAL A 299 -1.89 -1.70 8.09
N ARG A 300 -1.97 -0.46 8.58
CA ARG A 300 -3.19 0.36 8.52
C ARG A 300 -3.36 1.02 7.14
N SER A 301 -2.27 1.41 6.47
CA SER A 301 -2.30 2.15 5.19
C SER A 301 -2.41 1.27 3.95
N HIS A 302 -2.26 -0.05 4.03
CA HIS A 302 -2.34 -0.97 2.88
C HIS A 302 -3.73 -1.54 2.60
N ALA A 303 -4.76 -0.97 3.21
CA ALA A 303 -6.13 -1.51 3.22
C ALA A 303 -6.25 -2.96 3.73
N ALA A 304 -5.16 -3.59 4.19
CA ALA A 304 -5.14 -4.98 4.62
C ALA A 304 -6.12 -5.21 5.78
N GLY A 305 -6.19 -4.32 6.76
CA GLY A 305 -7.20 -4.39 7.82
C GLY A 305 -8.64 -4.40 7.26
N VAL A 306 -8.91 -3.61 6.23
CA VAL A 306 -10.22 -3.59 5.58
C VAL A 306 -10.48 -4.90 4.83
N THR A 307 -9.53 -5.40 4.04
CA THR A 307 -9.72 -6.63 3.24
C THR A 307 -9.88 -7.86 4.14
N VAL A 308 -9.09 -7.95 5.21
CA VAL A 308 -9.10 -9.11 6.11
C VAL A 308 -10.41 -9.23 6.87
N ARG A 309 -10.99 -8.10 7.27
CA ARG A 309 -12.29 -8.11 7.95
C ARG A 309 -13.45 -8.53 7.05
N ASN A 310 -13.30 -8.50 5.73
CA ASN A 310 -14.37 -8.88 4.82
C ASN A 310 -14.58 -10.39 4.72
N VAL A 311 -13.66 -11.23 5.20
CA VAL A 311 -13.89 -12.69 5.31
C VAL A 311 -15.13 -12.99 6.17
N VAL A 312 -15.40 -12.17 7.19
CA VAL A 312 -16.60 -12.29 8.04
C VAL A 312 -17.87 -12.11 7.23
N PHE A 313 -17.86 -11.19 6.26
CA PHE A 313 -19.01 -10.92 5.39
C PHE A 313 -19.17 -11.95 4.29
N THR A 314 -18.07 -12.33 3.62
CA THR A 314 -18.16 -13.25 2.49
C THR A 314 -18.59 -14.65 2.94
N ASP A 315 -18.18 -15.05 4.13
CA ASP A 315 -18.35 -16.42 4.62
C ASP A 315 -19.47 -16.55 5.67
N GLU A 316 -20.16 -15.44 5.96
CA GLU A 316 -21.22 -15.35 6.96
C GLU A 316 -20.77 -15.81 8.36
N VAL A 317 -19.55 -15.41 8.74
CA VAL A 317 -18.92 -15.81 10.00
C VAL A 317 -19.02 -14.68 11.03
N TYR A 318 -20.24 -14.30 11.37
CA TYR A 318 -20.49 -13.24 12.34
C TYR A 318 -20.13 -13.67 13.76
N LEU A 319 -19.05 -13.10 14.28
CA LEU A 319 -18.53 -13.35 15.63
C LEU A 319 -19.29 -12.55 16.68
N SER A 320 -19.39 -13.09 17.89
CA SER A 320 -19.85 -12.31 19.05
C SER A 320 -18.81 -11.27 19.47
N ASN A 321 -19.22 -10.25 20.23
CA ASN A 321 -18.29 -9.23 20.74
C ASN A 321 -17.15 -9.82 21.57
N ASP A 322 -17.41 -10.89 22.34
CA ASP A 322 -16.39 -11.57 23.13
C ASP A 322 -15.38 -12.29 22.24
N GLN A 323 -15.86 -12.95 21.17
CA GLN A 323 -14.99 -13.61 20.20
C GLN A 323 -14.14 -12.61 19.41
N ILE A 324 -14.68 -11.45 19.04
CA ILE A 324 -13.93 -10.38 18.36
C ILE A 324 -12.83 -9.81 19.26
N ARG A 325 -13.11 -9.72 20.58
CA ARG A 325 -12.17 -9.17 21.57
C ARG A 325 -11.13 -10.17 22.04
N ASP A 326 -11.33 -11.46 21.75
CA ASP A 326 -10.41 -12.52 22.14
C ASP A 326 -9.00 -12.24 21.59
N PRO A 327 -7.96 -12.23 22.45
CA PRO A 327 -6.60 -11.89 22.04
C PRO A 327 -6.05 -12.80 20.94
N THR A 328 -6.44 -14.07 20.92
CA THR A 328 -5.97 -15.03 19.91
C THR A 328 -6.59 -14.72 18.56
N ILE A 329 -7.90 -14.46 18.50
CA ILE A 329 -8.56 -14.05 17.26
C ILE A 329 -7.97 -12.75 16.74
N ARG A 330 -7.81 -11.73 17.59
CA ARG A 330 -7.17 -10.45 17.20
C ARG A 330 -5.74 -10.64 16.71
N ARG A 331 -4.97 -11.54 17.32
CA ARG A 331 -3.62 -11.86 16.88
C ARG A 331 -3.61 -12.48 15.48
N MET A 332 -4.54 -13.40 15.19
CA MET A 332 -4.66 -14.00 13.86
C MET A 332 -4.98 -12.97 12.79
N PHE A 333 -5.94 -12.05 13.04
CA PHE A 333 -6.22 -10.92 12.15
C PHE A 333 -4.94 -10.10 11.89
N PHE A 334 -4.26 -9.67 12.95
CA PHE A 334 -3.03 -8.88 12.83
C PHE A 334 -1.92 -9.60 12.03
N LEU A 335 -1.74 -10.91 12.21
CA LEU A 335 -0.75 -11.69 11.45
C LEU A 335 -1.07 -11.72 9.96
N VAL A 336 -2.35 -11.86 9.59
CA VAL A 336 -2.79 -11.88 8.18
C VAL A 336 -2.60 -10.49 7.57
N GLU A 337 -3.01 -9.43 8.27
CA GLU A 337 -2.87 -8.05 7.80
C GLU A 337 -1.39 -7.68 7.58
N ARG A 338 -0.53 -8.03 8.54
CA ARG A 338 0.91 -7.78 8.47
C ARG A 338 1.60 -8.59 7.39
N HIS A 339 1.26 -9.88 7.26
CA HIS A 339 1.72 -10.72 6.16
C HIS A 339 1.33 -10.14 4.80
N ALA A 340 0.05 -9.79 4.61
CA ALA A 340 -0.44 -9.23 3.35
C ALA A 340 0.32 -7.97 2.97
N SER A 341 0.57 -7.10 3.96
CA SER A 341 1.33 -5.88 3.77
C SER A 341 2.77 -6.15 3.36
N PHE A 342 3.51 -7.03 4.05
CA PHE A 342 4.89 -7.38 3.69
C PHE A 342 5.01 -8.05 2.32
N VAL A 343 4.05 -8.91 1.96
CA VAL A 343 4.01 -9.53 0.64
C VAL A 343 3.76 -8.47 -0.43
N ASN A 344 2.85 -7.51 -0.20
CA ASN A 344 2.65 -6.39 -1.11
C ASN A 344 3.96 -5.60 -1.29
N GLU A 345 4.59 -5.14 -0.21
CA GLU A 345 5.87 -4.40 -0.24
C GLU A 345 6.93 -5.08 -1.11
N VAL A 346 7.17 -6.38 -0.90
CA VAL A 346 8.14 -7.13 -1.72
C VAL A 346 7.78 -7.14 -3.21
N LEU A 347 6.51 -7.33 -3.53
CA LEU A 347 6.04 -7.56 -4.91
C LEU A 347 5.70 -6.25 -5.64
N SER A 348 5.38 -5.18 -4.91
CA SER A 348 5.09 -3.85 -5.41
C SER A 348 6.32 -2.94 -5.44
N PHE A 349 7.39 -3.25 -4.70
CA PHE A 349 8.60 -2.42 -4.60
C PHE A 349 9.11 -1.89 -5.94
N HIS A 350 9.14 -2.72 -7.00
CA HIS A 350 9.58 -2.24 -8.31
C HIS A 350 8.76 -1.05 -8.78
N LYS A 351 7.41 -1.17 -8.74
CA LYS A 351 6.49 -0.08 -9.08
C LYS A 351 6.68 1.10 -8.13
N GLU A 352 6.72 0.84 -6.82
CA GLU A 352 6.76 1.88 -5.78
C GLU A 352 8.08 2.65 -5.75
N THR A 353 9.20 2.03 -6.12
CA THR A 353 10.50 2.71 -6.25
C THR A 353 10.54 3.69 -7.41
N GLU A 354 9.84 3.40 -8.52
CA GLU A 354 9.70 4.36 -9.61
C GLU A 354 8.88 5.58 -9.19
N GLU A 355 7.95 5.39 -8.25
CA GLU A 355 7.05 6.40 -7.67
C GLU A 355 7.65 7.07 -6.41
N MET A 356 8.86 6.70 -5.98
CA MET A 356 9.54 7.20 -4.77
C MET A 356 8.72 7.08 -3.48
N ARG A 357 7.97 5.99 -3.33
CA ARG A 357 7.15 5.76 -2.13
C ARG A 357 7.94 5.11 -1.01
N PRO A 358 7.69 5.49 0.26
CA PRO A 358 8.30 4.83 1.41
C PRO A 358 7.70 3.43 1.58
N ASP A 359 8.55 2.46 1.31
CA ASP A 359 8.32 1.03 1.45
C ASP A 359 9.16 0.53 2.66
N ALA A 360 8.72 -0.52 3.35
CA ALA A 360 9.43 -1.18 4.46
C ALA A 360 10.88 -1.52 4.10
N ASN A 361 11.15 -1.92 2.87
CA ASN A 361 12.48 -2.15 2.33
C ASN A 361 13.29 -0.84 2.32
N PHE A 362 12.71 0.31 1.94
CA PHE A 362 13.39 1.60 2.07
C PHE A 362 13.69 1.95 3.52
N VAL A 363 12.77 1.70 4.45
CA VAL A 363 13.00 1.92 5.89
C VAL A 363 14.14 1.04 6.38
N LEU A 364 14.14 -0.25 6.04
CA LEU A 364 15.22 -1.17 6.39
C LEU A 364 16.57 -0.76 5.80
N MET A 365 16.61 -0.32 4.54
CA MET A 365 17.82 0.19 3.91
C MET A 365 18.34 1.45 4.62
N ALA A 366 17.44 2.39 4.91
CA ALA A 366 17.80 3.69 5.49
C ALA A 366 18.24 3.60 6.96
N TYR A 367 17.58 2.75 7.76
CA TYR A 367 17.81 2.68 9.20
C TYR A 367 18.75 1.56 9.63
N ASP A 368 18.67 0.40 8.98
CA ASP A 368 19.49 -0.77 9.33
C ASP A 368 20.72 -0.90 8.42
N GLY A 369 20.86 -0.01 7.42
CA GLY A 369 21.99 -0.02 6.48
C GLY A 369 22.02 -1.25 5.58
N LEU A 370 20.88 -1.91 5.39
CA LEU A 370 20.77 -3.10 4.55
C LEU A 370 20.86 -2.73 3.07
N SER A 371 21.43 -3.63 2.27
CA SER A 371 21.26 -3.56 0.81
C SER A 371 19.81 -3.84 0.40
N ILE A 372 19.42 -3.50 -0.84
CA ILE A 372 18.09 -3.84 -1.40
C ILE A 372 17.83 -5.34 -1.23
N GLN A 373 18.80 -6.20 -1.58
CA GLN A 373 18.66 -7.65 -1.49
C GLN A 373 18.45 -8.13 -0.05
N GLU A 374 19.19 -7.57 0.91
CA GLU A 374 19.05 -7.91 2.32
C GLU A 374 17.73 -7.42 2.91
N SER A 375 17.30 -6.21 2.54
CA SER A 375 16.01 -5.67 2.95
C SER A 375 14.85 -6.52 2.44
N MET A 376 14.87 -6.90 1.15
CA MET A 376 13.89 -7.81 0.55
C MET A 376 13.83 -9.16 1.23
N ARG A 377 15.00 -9.76 1.45
CA ARG A 377 15.10 -11.04 2.17
C ARG A 377 14.52 -10.90 3.58
N ARG A 378 14.82 -9.81 4.28
CA ARG A 378 14.32 -9.55 5.63
C ARG A 378 12.80 -9.38 5.66
N THR A 379 12.24 -8.65 4.70
CA THR A 379 10.79 -8.48 4.56
C THR A 379 10.08 -9.82 4.26
N MET A 380 10.65 -10.64 3.37
CA MET A 380 10.15 -12.00 3.12
C MET A 380 10.22 -12.91 4.35
N GLU A 381 11.30 -12.84 5.13
CA GLU A 381 11.45 -13.59 6.39
C GLU A 381 10.39 -13.19 7.42
N LEU A 382 10.06 -11.89 7.51
CA LEU A 382 9.01 -11.39 8.39
C LEU A 382 7.63 -11.91 7.95
N ALA A 383 7.31 -11.86 6.65
CA ALA A 383 6.08 -12.44 6.11
C ALA A 383 5.98 -13.94 6.44
N ASN A 384 7.01 -14.73 6.15
CA ASN A 384 7.02 -16.16 6.46
C ASN A 384 6.90 -16.45 7.96
N SER A 385 7.54 -15.64 8.81
CA SER A 385 7.39 -15.75 10.26
C SER A 385 5.94 -15.56 10.69
N ASP A 386 5.21 -14.61 10.09
CA ASP A 386 3.80 -14.37 10.39
C ASP A 386 2.92 -15.55 9.99
N PHE A 387 3.17 -16.13 8.82
CA PHE A 387 2.46 -17.33 8.36
C PHE A 387 2.73 -18.54 9.28
N HIS A 388 3.97 -18.78 9.68
CA HIS A 388 4.29 -19.86 10.61
C HIS A 388 3.66 -19.68 11.99
N GLU A 389 3.66 -18.46 12.52
CA GLU A 389 2.99 -18.16 13.79
C GLU A 389 1.47 -18.39 13.66
N PHE A 390 0.87 -17.97 12.54
CA PHE A 390 -0.55 -18.19 12.26
C PHE A 390 -0.89 -19.69 12.26
N LEU A 391 -0.09 -20.53 11.58
CA LEU A 391 -0.29 -21.99 11.55
C LEU A 391 -0.15 -22.63 12.95
N GLU A 392 0.80 -22.15 13.75
CA GLU A 392 0.96 -22.61 15.13
C GLU A 392 -0.23 -22.25 16.02
N ILE A 393 -0.79 -21.05 15.85
CA ILE A 393 -2.03 -20.64 16.55
C ILE A 393 -3.19 -21.51 16.08
N LYS A 394 -3.38 -21.68 14.76
CA LYS A 394 -4.42 -22.54 14.18
C LYS A 394 -4.39 -23.95 14.76
N ARG A 395 -3.20 -24.55 14.88
CA ARG A 395 -3.01 -25.90 15.45
C ARG A 395 -3.39 -25.99 16.93
N LYS A 396 -3.19 -24.91 17.69
CA LYS A 396 -3.43 -24.85 19.15
C LYS A 396 -4.77 -24.19 19.50
N LEU A 397 -5.57 -23.83 18.51
CA LEU A 397 -6.77 -23.00 18.67
C LEU A 397 -7.72 -23.48 19.78
N PRO A 398 -8.06 -24.79 19.92
CA PRO A 398 -8.93 -25.26 21.00
C PRO A 398 -8.40 -24.99 22.41
N SER A 399 -7.07 -24.89 22.58
CA SER A 399 -6.42 -24.65 23.87
C SER A 399 -6.15 -23.17 24.15
N LEU A 400 -6.17 -22.32 23.12
CA LEU A 400 -5.85 -20.89 23.24
C LEU A 400 -7.09 -20.02 23.43
N LEU A 401 -8.24 -20.46 22.91
CA LEU A 401 -9.46 -19.68 22.98
C LEU A 401 -10.10 -19.76 24.37
N SER A 402 -10.67 -18.63 24.79
CA SER A 402 -11.48 -18.52 26.01
C SER A 402 -12.86 -19.18 25.89
N PHE A 403 -13.21 -19.69 24.72
CA PHE A 403 -14.50 -20.30 24.38
C PHE A 403 -14.32 -21.54 23.49
N PRO A 404 -15.31 -22.45 23.44
CA PRO A 404 -15.23 -23.64 22.59
C PRO A 404 -15.10 -23.29 21.10
N VAL A 405 -14.18 -23.97 20.41
CA VAL A 405 -14.08 -23.91 18.95
C VAL A 405 -15.37 -24.46 18.34
N ASN A 406 -16.01 -23.67 17.48
CA ASN A 406 -17.23 -24.03 16.78
C ASN A 406 -17.01 -23.96 15.24
N PRO A 407 -17.95 -24.46 14.42
CA PRO A 407 -17.78 -24.49 12.96
C PRO A 407 -17.55 -23.10 12.34
N SER A 408 -18.13 -22.05 12.91
CA SER A 408 -17.93 -20.67 12.44
C SER A 408 -16.46 -20.24 12.65
N ILE A 409 -15.89 -20.52 13.81
CA ILE A 409 -14.47 -20.20 14.09
C ILE A 409 -13.53 -20.98 13.17
N CYS A 410 -13.82 -22.27 12.91
CA CYS A 410 -13.03 -23.04 11.95
C CYS A 410 -13.07 -22.41 10.55
N ARG A 411 -14.26 -22.03 10.06
CA ARG A 411 -14.41 -21.34 8.77
C ARG A 411 -13.65 -20.02 8.72
N LEU A 412 -13.74 -19.19 9.76
CA LEU A 412 -12.97 -17.95 9.85
C LEU A 412 -11.47 -18.22 9.66
N VAL A 413 -10.93 -19.17 10.41
CA VAL A 413 -9.50 -19.49 10.39
C VAL A 413 -9.06 -20.03 9.04
N ASP A 414 -9.86 -20.87 8.40
CA ASP A 414 -9.59 -21.35 7.04
C ASP A 414 -9.58 -20.23 6.01
N SER A 415 -10.43 -19.21 6.20
CA SER A 415 -10.53 -18.08 5.27
C SER A 415 -9.44 -17.03 5.49
N LEU A 416 -9.01 -16.84 6.74
CA LEU A 416 -7.82 -16.05 7.04
C LEU A 416 -6.56 -16.68 6.43
N GLU A 417 -6.43 -18.02 6.47
CA GLU A 417 -5.32 -18.70 5.78
C GLU A 417 -5.41 -18.53 4.25
N ALA A 418 -6.62 -18.69 3.71
CA ALA A 418 -6.87 -18.52 2.28
C ALA A 418 -6.55 -17.10 1.81
N GLU A 419 -6.77 -16.09 2.63
CA GLU A 419 -6.42 -14.71 2.35
C GLU A 419 -4.89 -14.49 2.29
N MET A 420 -4.12 -15.09 3.21
CA MET A 420 -2.65 -15.02 3.14
C MET A 420 -2.13 -15.62 1.84
N ALA A 421 -2.70 -16.75 1.40
CA ALA A 421 -2.37 -17.36 0.12
C ALA A 421 -2.85 -16.50 -1.07
N GLY A 422 -4.11 -16.09 -1.03
CA GLY A 422 -4.76 -15.27 -2.06
C GLY A 422 -4.00 -13.99 -2.35
N ASN A 423 -3.47 -13.33 -1.32
CA ASN A 423 -2.61 -12.17 -1.45
C ASN A 423 -1.38 -12.46 -2.30
N PHE A 424 -0.59 -13.46 -1.94
CA PHE A 424 0.59 -13.83 -2.74
C PHE A 424 0.22 -14.19 -4.20
N PHE A 425 -0.81 -15.02 -4.38
CA PHE A 425 -1.20 -15.48 -5.72
C PHE A 425 -1.79 -14.38 -6.60
N PHE A 426 -2.48 -13.40 -6.02
CA PHE A 426 -2.97 -12.23 -6.74
C PHE A 426 -1.82 -11.46 -7.41
N HIS A 427 -0.63 -11.40 -6.81
CA HIS A 427 0.50 -10.72 -7.44
C HIS A 427 1.18 -11.55 -8.54
N VAL A 428 1.27 -12.87 -8.39
CA VAL A 428 2.14 -13.69 -9.24
C VAL A 428 1.42 -14.44 -10.36
N LEU A 429 0.10 -14.64 -10.26
CA LEU A 429 -0.65 -15.40 -11.25
C LEU A 429 -0.76 -14.66 -12.60
N PRO A 430 -0.76 -15.39 -13.73
CA PRO A 430 -1.03 -14.79 -15.04
C PRO A 430 -2.39 -14.13 -15.13
N GLY A 431 -2.47 -12.99 -15.81
CA GLY A 431 -3.68 -12.18 -15.92
C GLY A 431 -3.82 -11.12 -14.82
N MET A 432 -2.98 -11.20 -13.77
CA MET A 432 -2.93 -10.20 -12.71
C MET A 432 -1.85 -9.17 -13.01
N ASP A 433 -2.16 -8.24 -13.92
CA ASP A 433 -1.14 -7.37 -14.50
C ASP A 433 -0.75 -6.15 -13.63
N ARG A 434 -1.38 -5.93 -12.46
CA ARG A 434 -1.17 -4.72 -11.62
C ARG A 434 0.30 -4.48 -11.24
N TYR A 435 1.08 -5.54 -11.01
CA TYR A 435 2.49 -5.45 -10.59
C TYR A 435 3.48 -5.99 -11.64
N ARG A 436 2.96 -6.36 -12.81
CA ARG A 436 3.78 -6.95 -13.87
C ARG A 436 4.30 -5.86 -14.78
N THR A 437 5.61 -5.75 -14.90
CA THR A 437 6.28 -4.81 -15.81
C THR A 437 7.31 -5.55 -16.65
N VAL A 438 7.71 -4.98 -17.80
CA VAL A 438 8.67 -5.64 -18.71
C VAL A 438 10.05 -5.81 -18.04
N ASP A 439 10.39 -4.86 -17.18
CA ASP A 439 11.66 -4.72 -16.47
C ASP A 439 11.61 -5.21 -15.01
N ASN A 440 10.50 -5.79 -14.56
CA ASN A 440 10.38 -6.27 -13.18
C ASN A 440 11.54 -7.23 -12.84
N PRO A 441 12.25 -7.02 -11.71
CA PRO A 441 13.40 -7.84 -11.35
C PRO A 441 13.03 -9.32 -11.17
N TYR A 442 11.83 -9.62 -10.69
CA TYR A 442 11.31 -10.97 -10.55
C TYR A 442 10.85 -11.50 -11.91
N SER A 443 11.45 -12.60 -12.35
CA SER A 443 11.12 -13.22 -13.65
C SER A 443 9.65 -13.63 -13.77
N GLU A 444 9.05 -13.97 -12.65
CA GLU A 444 7.66 -14.36 -12.42
C GLU A 444 6.68 -13.21 -12.69
N LEU A 445 7.14 -11.98 -12.48
CA LEU A 445 6.37 -10.75 -12.65
C LEU A 445 6.69 -10.01 -13.97
N ARG A 446 7.54 -10.57 -14.85
CA ARG A 446 7.83 -9.94 -16.13
C ARG A 446 6.69 -10.09 -17.15
N CYS A 447 6.24 -8.98 -17.72
CA CYS A 447 5.29 -8.96 -18.84
C CYS A 447 5.86 -9.68 -20.08
N GLY A 448 5.03 -10.42 -20.81
CA GLY A 448 5.40 -11.08 -22.08
C GLY A 448 6.23 -12.36 -21.95
N SER A 449 6.63 -12.75 -20.74
CA SER A 449 7.25 -14.05 -20.47
C SER A 449 6.19 -15.16 -20.60
N ARG A 450 6.17 -15.87 -21.75
CA ARG A 450 5.32 -17.07 -21.92
C ARG A 450 5.62 -18.17 -20.89
N ASN A 451 6.76 -18.09 -20.19
CA ASN A 451 7.25 -19.11 -19.27
C ASN A 451 7.05 -18.78 -17.78
N SER A 452 6.75 -17.53 -17.40
CA SER A 452 6.66 -17.13 -15.98
C SER A 452 5.41 -17.68 -15.30
N GLY A 453 4.27 -17.61 -16.00
CA GLY A 453 3.02 -18.21 -15.56
C GLY A 453 3.05 -19.74 -15.52
N SER A 454 3.62 -20.36 -16.56
CA SER A 454 3.65 -21.81 -16.71
C SER A 454 4.36 -22.50 -15.54
N LYS A 455 5.49 -21.96 -15.07
CA LYS A 455 6.25 -22.60 -13.98
C LYS A 455 5.53 -22.55 -12.63
N ILE A 456 4.86 -21.44 -12.32
CA ILE A 456 4.05 -21.31 -11.11
C ILE A 456 2.82 -22.22 -11.21
N LEU A 457 2.11 -22.20 -12.34
CA LEU A 457 0.96 -23.08 -12.56
C LEU A 457 1.34 -24.56 -12.56
N GLU A 458 2.50 -24.94 -13.12
CA GLU A 458 3.05 -26.28 -13.03
C GLU A 458 3.45 -26.65 -11.59
N ALA A 459 3.97 -25.71 -10.81
CA ALA A 459 4.24 -25.92 -9.39
C ALA A 459 2.94 -26.12 -8.60
N ILE A 460 1.89 -25.33 -8.87
CA ILE A 460 0.55 -25.47 -8.29
C ILE A 460 -0.02 -26.85 -8.66
N SER A 461 -0.06 -27.19 -9.95
CA SER A 461 -0.57 -28.47 -10.43
C SER A 461 0.17 -29.66 -9.80
N ARG A 462 1.51 -29.59 -9.68
CA ARG A 462 2.29 -30.63 -8.97
C ARG A 462 1.98 -30.71 -7.49
N ALA A 463 1.76 -29.57 -6.82
CA ALA A 463 1.39 -29.53 -5.41
C ALA A 463 -0.01 -30.13 -5.18
N GLU A 464 -0.99 -29.80 -6.02
CA GLU A 464 -2.34 -30.37 -5.99
C GLU A 464 -2.34 -31.88 -6.21
N VAL A 465 -1.59 -32.38 -7.20
CA VAL A 465 -1.44 -33.82 -7.45
C VAL A 465 -0.84 -34.53 -6.23
N ARG A 466 0.17 -33.93 -5.58
CA ARG A 466 0.77 -34.50 -4.36
C ARG A 466 -0.20 -34.51 -3.18
N ALA A 467 -0.92 -33.42 -2.96
CA ALA A 467 -1.91 -33.31 -1.89
C ALA A 467 -3.01 -34.37 -2.06
N ARG A 468 -3.55 -34.51 -3.28
CA ARG A 468 -4.58 -35.50 -3.59
C ARG A 468 -4.08 -36.94 -3.44
N GLN A 469 -2.82 -37.22 -3.80
CA GLN A 469 -2.22 -38.53 -3.59
C GLN A 469 -2.06 -38.84 -2.09
N GLN A 470 -1.71 -37.84 -1.27
CA GLN A 470 -1.62 -38.01 0.18
C GLN A 470 -2.99 -38.28 0.81
N GLU A 471 -4.05 -37.59 0.36
CA GLU A 471 -5.42 -37.86 0.81
C GLU A 471 -5.88 -39.27 0.44
N LEU A 472 -5.62 -39.72 -0.79
CA LEU A 472 -5.95 -41.08 -1.22
C LEU A 472 -5.22 -42.14 -0.38
N ASN A 473 -3.91 -41.96 -0.16
CA ASN A 473 -3.13 -42.86 0.68
C ASN A 473 -3.64 -42.88 2.14
N ALA A 474 -4.12 -41.75 2.66
CA ALA A 474 -4.67 -41.68 4.01
C ALA A 474 -6.06 -42.33 4.14
N GLN A 475 -6.80 -42.50 3.03
CA GLN A 475 -8.07 -43.23 3.01
C GLN A 475 -7.90 -44.75 2.88
N GLU A 476 -6.74 -45.20 2.40
CA GLU A 476 -6.39 -46.62 2.26
C GLU A 476 -5.82 -47.24 3.55
N HIS A 477 -5.50 -46.42 4.56
CA HIS A 477 -5.00 -46.81 5.87
C HIS A 477 -6.04 -46.58 6.96
#